data_AF-A0A6A6IPU4-F1
#
_entry.id   AF-A0A6A6IPU4-F1
#
_cell.length_a   1.000
_cell.length_b   1.000
_cell.length_c   1.000
_cell.angle_alpha   90.00
_cell.angle_beta   90.00
_cell.angle_gamma   90.00
#
_symmetry.space_group_name_H-M   'P 1'
#
loop_
_entity.id
_entity.type
_entity.pdbx_description
1 polymer ?
#
loop_
_entity_poly.entity_id
_entity_poly.type
_entity_poly.pdbx_seq_one_letter_code
_entity_poly.pdbx_strand_id
1 'polypeptide(L)'
;MDPVDPAGEQGDQWDHAKGHLPSSPKSAASIVTNALHWHNVIMATASAGPGPNEAYLKLIANPENASLDIIAVHGMNTRNDLDHPNKAWTHQEPGIPQKSGTHWLRDLLPSSVPHARIMAYQYNANVAFDSSTAGVQEQAENLLQHILVEREKAHAHSRPMVFIAHSLGGIIVKHALATAYNTSSGERAAIYVFTFALFLFGVPHRGSSVPRQAWASIATRIFQLCGNSINASFLNSVTEGSSYAEQLEDGFKPLLGFYNVFTVCETKGEGAFGIIVPKESATLGAFSEDVYYPDRSHRTICKFRDSDDPVWQHVSEMLSRAAERAVRSTHYSSISDTRKAMLYTQVVRRQATQSIDKAIEQAQNTIKRLQTGHETTRELDQLVHAQTAEIFSYALSWGVIISYILSIISGSWLLLFVVRAIVSLPSPVVVTQTVEQGLERQQKIVHLTKQAIKALDSECHSAVQTYNTLQAFLVPGISVGTVSAANQLERVRPLQLDLDREIARTVQKAHKLAHLDLPESERRLKLVHKTVDKVKSLENADSATFWMEMSPYAEKEVEAERQHLVEKGAKDEDVSSCFCVIL
;
A
#
# COMPACT_ATOMS: atom_id res chain seq x y z
N MET A 1 33.98 64.38 -17.56
CA MET A 1 35.07 63.38 -17.44
C MET A 1 34.67 62.52 -16.28
N ASP A 2 34.25 61.29 -16.62
CA ASP A 2 33.50 60.35 -15.81
C ASP A 2 34.21 59.97 -14.50
N PRO A 3 33.44 59.50 -13.50
CA PRO A 3 33.48 58.07 -13.24
C PRO A 3 32.19 57.44 -12.65
N VAL A 4 32.24 56.10 -12.52
CA VAL A 4 31.56 55.21 -11.54
C VAL A 4 30.26 54.49 -11.99
N ASP A 5 30.34 53.15 -12.00
CA ASP A 5 29.29 52.08 -12.04
C ASP A 5 28.60 51.95 -10.65
N PRO A 6 27.48 51.21 -10.33
CA PRO A 6 26.60 50.31 -11.10
C PRO A 6 25.07 50.34 -10.71
N ALA A 7 24.30 49.34 -11.20
CA ALA A 7 23.06 48.72 -10.65
C ALA A 7 21.65 49.23 -11.08
N GLY A 8 20.72 48.27 -11.29
CA GLY A 8 19.27 48.50 -11.34
C GLY A 8 18.43 47.34 -11.89
N GLU A 9 17.69 46.65 -11.01
CA GLU A 9 16.66 45.62 -11.24
C GLU A 9 15.36 46.15 -11.89
N GLN A 10 14.54 45.23 -12.45
CA GLN A 10 13.05 45.14 -12.51
C GLN A 10 12.64 44.39 -13.80
N GLY A 11 11.64 43.50 -13.88
CA GLY A 11 10.59 43.01 -12.99
C GLY A 11 9.56 42.27 -13.85
N ASP A 12 8.98 41.18 -13.33
CA ASP A 12 7.92 40.37 -13.96
C ASP A 12 6.64 41.16 -14.26
N GLN A 13 5.96 40.83 -15.37
CA GLN A 13 4.52 41.02 -15.47
C GLN A 13 3.84 39.96 -16.37
N TRP A 14 2.97 39.19 -15.74
CA TRP A 14 2.04 38.24 -16.35
C TRP A 14 0.79 38.97 -16.82
N ASP A 15 0.41 38.83 -18.09
CA ASP A 15 -0.87 39.33 -18.62
C ASP A 15 -1.77 38.18 -19.09
N HIS A 16 -3.00 38.18 -18.56
CA HIS A 16 -4.09 37.28 -18.90
C HIS A 16 -4.64 37.58 -20.31
N ALA A 17 -4.82 36.57 -21.16
CA ALA A 17 -5.64 36.68 -22.36
C ALA A 17 -6.58 35.49 -22.54
N LYS A 18 -7.88 35.83 -22.57
CA LYS A 18 -9.06 34.99 -22.77
C LYS A 18 -9.07 34.34 -24.16
N GLY A 19 -9.69 33.15 -24.23
CA GLY A 19 -9.73 32.30 -25.41
C GLY A 19 -10.37 32.92 -26.66
N HIS A 20 -9.83 32.53 -27.81
CA HIS A 20 -10.44 32.62 -29.14
C HIS A 20 -10.25 31.28 -29.85
N LEU A 21 -11.34 30.66 -30.30
CA LEU A 21 -11.31 29.50 -31.20
C LEU A 21 -10.88 29.95 -32.61
N PRO A 22 -9.96 29.23 -33.30
CA PRO A 22 -9.47 29.67 -34.60
C PRO A 22 -10.36 29.19 -35.76
N SER A 23 -10.70 30.14 -36.63
CA SER A 23 -11.43 29.98 -37.87
C SER A 23 -10.48 29.70 -39.05
N SER A 24 -10.28 28.42 -39.42
CA SER A 24 -10.11 27.97 -40.83
C SER A 24 -9.82 26.46 -40.95
N PRO A 25 -10.19 25.78 -42.05
CA PRO A 25 -10.00 24.33 -42.22
C PRO A 25 -8.53 23.89 -42.42
N LYS A 26 -7.62 24.82 -42.74
CA LYS A 26 -6.20 24.52 -42.99
C LYS A 26 -5.38 24.33 -41.71
N SER A 27 -5.83 24.87 -40.56
CA SER A 27 -5.15 24.66 -39.27
C SER A 27 -5.48 23.28 -38.68
N ALA A 28 -6.71 22.79 -38.85
CA ALA A 28 -7.12 21.48 -38.33
C ALA A 28 -6.34 20.33 -38.97
N ALA A 29 -6.11 20.35 -40.29
CA ALA A 29 -5.30 19.33 -40.96
C ALA A 29 -3.83 19.36 -40.50
N SER A 30 -3.25 20.54 -40.32
CA SER A 30 -1.90 20.74 -39.77
C SER A 30 -1.81 20.23 -38.32
N ILE A 31 -2.81 20.52 -37.49
CA ILE A 31 -2.87 20.07 -36.09
C ILE A 31 -3.04 18.55 -36.02
N VAL A 32 -3.88 17.96 -36.86
CA VAL A 32 -4.08 16.50 -36.92
C VAL A 32 -2.84 15.80 -37.47
N THR A 33 -2.14 16.38 -38.44
CA THR A 33 -0.91 15.81 -39.00
C THR A 33 0.26 15.92 -38.02
N ASN A 34 0.38 17.04 -37.30
CA ASN A 34 1.34 17.19 -36.21
C ASN A 34 0.99 16.31 -35.01
N ALA A 35 -0.29 16.17 -34.66
CA ALA A 35 -0.73 15.26 -33.61
C ALA A 35 -0.48 13.80 -33.98
N LEU A 36 -0.68 13.40 -35.24
CA LEU A 36 -0.33 12.08 -35.75
C LEU A 36 1.19 11.87 -35.83
N HIS A 37 1.95 12.90 -36.19
CA HIS A 37 3.41 12.85 -36.19
C HIS A 37 3.95 12.69 -34.77
N TRP A 38 3.49 13.49 -33.82
CA TRP A 38 3.86 13.37 -32.41
C TRP A 38 3.31 12.09 -31.78
N HIS A 39 2.12 11.64 -32.13
CA HIS A 39 1.60 10.33 -31.70
C HIS A 39 2.47 9.20 -32.24
N ASN A 40 2.87 9.24 -33.51
CA ASN A 40 3.76 8.24 -34.10
C ASN A 40 5.20 8.33 -33.55
N VAL A 41 5.70 9.53 -33.22
CA VAL A 41 7.00 9.73 -32.57
C VAL A 41 6.97 9.25 -31.12
N ILE A 42 5.90 9.55 -30.36
CA ILE A 42 5.67 9.08 -28.99
C ILE A 42 5.48 7.55 -28.98
N MET A 43 4.79 6.99 -29.96
CA MET A 43 4.65 5.54 -30.11
C MET A 43 5.95 4.89 -30.56
N ALA A 44 6.76 5.56 -31.40
CA ALA A 44 8.08 5.09 -31.80
C ALA A 44 9.08 5.13 -30.63
N THR A 45 9.07 6.19 -29.81
CA THR A 45 9.89 6.30 -28.59
C THR A 45 9.39 5.39 -27.47
N ALA A 46 8.08 5.11 -27.37
CA ALA A 46 7.54 4.10 -26.46
C ALA A 46 7.83 2.65 -26.91
N SER A 47 8.14 2.44 -28.19
CA SER A 47 8.57 1.15 -28.78
C SER A 47 10.08 1.00 -28.90
N ALA A 48 10.84 2.08 -28.68
CA ALA A 48 12.28 2.03 -28.60
C ALA A 48 12.64 1.43 -27.22
N GLY A 49 13.23 0.25 -27.25
CA GLY A 49 13.88 -0.32 -26.09
C GLY A 49 14.91 0.59 -25.46
N PRO A 50 15.28 0.33 -24.21
CA PRO A 50 16.30 1.11 -23.54
C PRO A 50 17.58 1.13 -24.39
N GLY A 51 18.15 2.33 -24.56
CA GLY A 51 19.52 2.45 -25.04
C GLY A 51 20.48 1.67 -24.13
N PRO A 52 21.73 1.42 -24.55
CA PRO A 52 22.62 0.48 -23.86
C PRO A 52 22.84 0.73 -22.36
N ASN A 53 22.48 1.90 -21.82
CA ASN A 53 22.59 2.28 -20.40
C ASN A 53 21.32 2.93 -19.78
N GLU A 54 20.16 2.91 -20.45
CA GLU A 54 18.95 3.54 -19.90
C GLU A 54 18.15 2.55 -19.04
N ALA A 55 18.34 2.60 -17.73
CA ALA A 55 17.45 1.92 -16.79
C ALA A 55 16.32 2.86 -16.35
N TYR A 56 15.09 2.35 -16.23
CA TYR A 56 13.95 3.11 -15.70
C TYR A 56 12.79 2.21 -15.25
N LEU A 57 11.85 2.75 -14.47
CA LEU A 57 10.58 2.10 -14.16
C LEU A 57 9.50 2.59 -15.13
N LYS A 58 8.98 1.70 -15.98
CA LYS A 58 7.83 1.97 -16.83
C LYS A 58 6.53 1.74 -16.07
N LEU A 59 5.71 2.78 -15.99
CA LEU A 59 4.35 2.67 -15.46
C LEU A 59 3.47 1.88 -16.46
N ILE A 60 2.86 0.79 -16.00
CA ILE A 60 1.97 -0.07 -16.80
C ILE A 60 0.50 0.23 -16.48
N ALA A 61 0.18 0.37 -15.19
CA ALA A 61 -1.15 0.74 -14.71
C ALA A 61 -1.03 1.57 -13.43
N ASN A 62 -1.90 2.57 -13.26
CA ASN A 62 -1.91 3.43 -12.09
C ASN A 62 -3.34 3.88 -11.75
N PRO A 63 -4.10 3.07 -11.00
CA PRO A 63 -5.43 3.46 -10.54
C PRO A 63 -5.34 4.62 -9.54
N GLU A 64 -6.30 5.54 -9.54
CA GLU A 64 -6.32 6.72 -8.67
C GLU A 64 -6.27 6.35 -7.17
N ASN A 65 -6.90 5.22 -6.81
CA ASN A 65 -6.95 4.69 -5.45
C ASN A 65 -5.90 3.59 -5.19
N ALA A 66 -4.74 3.66 -5.85
CA ALA A 66 -3.68 2.66 -5.68
C ALA A 66 -3.28 2.49 -4.20
N SER A 67 -3.45 1.26 -3.68
CA SER A 67 -3.13 0.87 -2.31
C SER A 67 -1.93 -0.08 -2.22
N LEU A 68 -1.40 -0.51 -3.36
CA LEU A 68 -0.28 -1.46 -3.48
C LEU A 68 0.58 -1.07 -4.70
N ASP A 69 1.89 -1.25 -4.60
CA ASP A 69 2.79 -1.24 -5.76
C ASP A 69 3.16 -2.67 -6.14
N ILE A 70 3.08 -3.00 -7.44
CA ILE A 70 3.61 -4.23 -8.02
C ILE A 70 4.74 -3.86 -8.96
N ILE A 71 5.92 -4.44 -8.74
CA ILE A 71 7.14 -4.12 -9.49
C ILE A 71 7.63 -5.39 -10.19
N ALA A 72 7.54 -5.40 -11.52
CA ALA A 72 7.94 -6.52 -12.35
C ALA A 72 9.37 -6.34 -12.90
N VAL A 73 10.24 -7.33 -12.69
CA VAL A 73 11.66 -7.30 -13.10
C VAL A 73 11.95 -8.50 -14.00
N HIS A 74 12.20 -8.22 -15.29
CA HIS A 74 12.36 -9.26 -16.31
C HIS A 74 13.72 -9.96 -16.23
N GLY A 75 13.85 -11.11 -16.90
CA GLY A 75 15.12 -11.82 -17.07
C GLY A 75 15.98 -11.29 -18.22
N MET A 76 16.98 -12.07 -18.64
CA MET A 76 18.03 -11.62 -19.56
C MET A 76 17.52 -11.24 -20.97
N ASN A 77 17.96 -10.10 -21.54
CA ASN A 77 17.60 -9.56 -22.87
C ASN A 77 18.68 -9.86 -23.91
N THR A 78 18.60 -10.99 -24.59
CA THR A 78 19.80 -11.55 -25.23
C THR A 78 19.87 -11.51 -26.74
N ARG A 79 18.89 -10.89 -27.41
CA ARG A 79 18.97 -10.64 -28.86
C ARG A 79 19.33 -9.19 -29.20
N ASN A 80 19.75 -8.40 -28.23
CA ASN A 80 19.70 -6.93 -28.28
C ASN A 80 18.32 -6.47 -28.78
N ASP A 81 17.29 -7.21 -28.36
CA ASP A 81 15.93 -6.92 -28.74
C ASP A 81 15.49 -5.76 -27.85
N LEU A 82 15.46 -4.58 -28.45
CA LEU A 82 15.03 -3.37 -27.79
C LEU A 82 13.65 -3.57 -27.13
N ASP A 83 12.78 -4.39 -27.70
CA ASP A 83 11.43 -4.65 -27.17
C ASP A 83 11.36 -5.83 -26.18
N HIS A 84 12.49 -6.39 -25.73
CA HIS A 84 12.52 -7.50 -24.78
C HIS A 84 11.75 -7.23 -23.48
N PRO A 85 11.83 -6.04 -22.84
CA PRO A 85 11.08 -5.81 -21.61
C PRO A 85 9.57 -6.00 -21.79
N ASN A 86 9.01 -5.68 -22.97
CA ASN A 86 7.60 -5.96 -23.26
C ASN A 86 7.40 -7.44 -23.62
N LYS A 87 8.30 -8.05 -24.40
CA LYS A 87 8.22 -9.47 -24.80
C LYS A 87 8.37 -10.46 -23.66
N ALA A 88 9.07 -10.08 -22.58
CA ALA A 88 9.26 -10.91 -21.40
C ALA A 88 7.93 -11.30 -20.74
N TRP A 89 6.94 -10.41 -20.82
CA TRP A 89 5.61 -10.56 -20.23
C TRP A 89 4.51 -10.78 -21.26
N THR A 90 4.88 -11.02 -22.52
CA THR A 90 3.91 -11.19 -23.62
C THR A 90 3.90 -12.63 -24.11
N HIS A 91 2.72 -13.25 -24.07
CA HIS A 91 2.46 -14.48 -24.82
C HIS A 91 2.22 -14.14 -26.29
N GLN A 92 2.92 -14.84 -27.18
CA GLN A 92 2.77 -14.67 -28.61
C GLN A 92 2.31 -15.99 -29.22
N GLU A 93 1.15 -15.99 -29.87
CA GLU A 93 0.73 -17.15 -30.65
C GLU A 93 1.62 -17.31 -31.89
N PRO A 94 2.07 -18.54 -32.21
CA PRO A 94 2.84 -18.81 -33.42
C PRO A 94 2.09 -18.35 -34.67
N GLY A 95 2.74 -17.52 -35.52
CA GLY A 95 2.18 -17.06 -36.78
C GLY A 95 1.31 -15.80 -36.71
N ILE A 96 1.04 -15.27 -35.50
CA ILE A 96 0.29 -14.00 -35.33
C ILE A 96 1.29 -12.82 -35.19
N PRO A 97 1.01 -11.63 -35.75
CA PRO A 97 1.85 -10.44 -35.55
C PRO A 97 2.00 -10.06 -34.08
N GLN A 98 3.19 -9.57 -33.73
CA GLN A 98 3.60 -9.29 -32.35
C GLN A 98 2.70 -8.28 -31.60
N LYS A 99 1.99 -7.41 -32.34
CA LYS A 99 1.04 -6.43 -31.78
C LYS A 99 -0.25 -7.05 -31.22
N SER A 100 -0.51 -8.34 -31.45
CA SER A 100 -1.74 -9.02 -31.02
C SER A 100 -1.51 -10.04 -29.89
N GLY A 101 -0.31 -10.08 -29.31
CA GLY A 101 -0.01 -10.93 -28.15
C GLY A 101 -0.56 -10.36 -26.84
N THR A 102 -0.80 -11.24 -25.87
CA THR A 102 -1.32 -10.88 -24.54
C THR A 102 -0.16 -10.47 -23.63
N HIS A 103 -0.10 -9.18 -23.27
CA HIS A 103 0.85 -8.66 -22.28
C HIS A 103 0.21 -8.67 -20.90
N TRP A 104 0.39 -9.76 -20.15
CA TRP A 104 -0.45 -10.04 -18.97
C TRP A 104 -0.35 -9.00 -17.84
N LEU A 105 0.78 -8.29 -17.67
CA LEU A 105 0.86 -7.19 -16.68
C LEU A 105 -0.08 -6.02 -17.00
N ARG A 106 -0.43 -5.84 -18.28
CA ARG A 106 -1.30 -4.76 -18.79
C ARG A 106 -2.71 -5.28 -19.02
N ASP A 107 -2.83 -6.45 -19.65
CA ASP A 107 -4.08 -6.94 -20.20
C ASP A 107 -4.87 -7.82 -19.21
N LEU A 108 -4.19 -8.45 -18.23
CA LEU A 108 -4.83 -9.40 -17.30
C LEU A 108 -4.72 -8.96 -15.82
N LEU A 109 -3.52 -8.56 -15.38
CA LEU A 109 -3.23 -8.26 -13.97
C LEU A 109 -4.07 -7.12 -13.37
N PRO A 110 -4.38 -6.01 -14.08
CA PRO A 110 -5.24 -4.96 -13.52
C PRO A 110 -6.62 -5.47 -13.13
N SER A 111 -7.17 -6.48 -13.82
CA SER A 111 -8.47 -7.06 -13.48
C SER A 111 -8.40 -7.94 -12.23
N SER A 112 -7.27 -8.63 -12.01
CA SER A 112 -7.06 -9.48 -10.83
C SER A 112 -6.68 -8.69 -9.58
N VAL A 113 -5.98 -7.55 -9.74
CA VAL A 113 -5.52 -6.69 -8.63
C VAL A 113 -5.83 -5.21 -8.95
N PRO A 114 -7.09 -4.78 -8.86
CA PRO A 114 -7.56 -3.49 -9.40
C PRO A 114 -7.00 -2.25 -8.69
N HIS A 115 -6.50 -2.38 -7.46
CA HIS A 115 -5.93 -1.28 -6.67
C HIS A 115 -4.38 -1.28 -6.68
N ALA A 116 -3.75 -2.02 -7.59
CA ALA A 116 -2.31 -2.03 -7.73
C ALA A 116 -1.83 -0.99 -8.75
N ARG A 117 -0.84 -0.18 -8.35
CA ARG A 117 0.04 0.51 -9.28
C ARG A 117 1.07 -0.49 -9.79
N ILE A 118 1.05 -0.76 -11.09
CA ILE A 118 1.90 -1.76 -11.73
C ILE A 118 3.02 -1.04 -12.48
N MET A 119 4.26 -1.36 -12.14
CA MET A 119 5.47 -0.86 -12.79
C MET A 119 6.29 -2.04 -13.27
N ALA A 120 6.91 -1.91 -14.43
CA ALA A 120 7.95 -2.82 -14.89
C ALA A 120 9.30 -2.11 -14.80
N TYR A 121 10.37 -2.83 -14.48
CA TYR A 121 11.73 -2.32 -14.54
C TYR A 121 12.37 -2.67 -15.87
N GLN A 122 12.83 -1.64 -16.58
CA GLN A 122 13.48 -1.72 -17.87
C GLN A 122 14.96 -1.54 -17.63
N TYR A 123 15.75 -2.52 -18.04
CA TYR A 123 17.20 -2.45 -17.94
C TYR A 123 17.86 -3.25 -19.06
N ASN A 124 19.09 -2.87 -19.40
CA ASN A 124 19.91 -3.64 -20.32
C ASN A 124 20.46 -4.89 -19.61
N ALA A 125 19.74 -5.99 -19.76
CA ALA A 125 20.13 -7.24 -19.11
C ALA A 125 21.40 -7.89 -19.68
N ASN A 126 21.82 -7.55 -20.91
CA ASN A 126 23.10 -8.01 -21.45
C ASN A 126 24.26 -7.38 -20.68
N VAL A 127 24.21 -6.08 -20.46
CA VAL A 127 25.21 -5.38 -19.64
C VAL A 127 25.23 -5.99 -18.23
N ALA A 128 24.07 -6.27 -17.63
CA ALA A 128 24.02 -6.86 -16.29
C ALA A 128 24.70 -8.24 -16.14
N PHE A 129 24.86 -9.01 -17.22
CA PHE A 129 25.46 -10.36 -17.18
C PHE A 129 26.81 -10.48 -17.89
N ASP A 130 27.03 -9.74 -18.98
CA ASP A 130 28.31 -9.65 -19.69
C ASP A 130 29.34 -8.81 -18.93
N SER A 131 28.90 -7.86 -18.08
CA SER A 131 29.80 -6.95 -17.34
C SER A 131 30.21 -7.42 -15.95
N SER A 132 30.17 -8.73 -15.67
CA SER A 132 30.50 -9.34 -14.37
C SER A 132 29.45 -9.11 -13.27
N THR A 133 29.76 -9.57 -12.07
CA THR A 133 28.99 -9.34 -10.82
C THR A 133 28.70 -7.85 -10.57
N ALA A 134 29.56 -6.96 -11.05
CA ALA A 134 29.38 -5.51 -11.00
C ALA A 134 28.11 -5.04 -11.73
N GLY A 135 27.79 -5.62 -12.90
CA GLY A 135 26.59 -5.25 -13.65
C GLY A 135 25.30 -5.54 -12.91
N VAL A 136 25.20 -6.67 -12.21
CA VAL A 136 24.02 -7.00 -11.38
C VAL A 136 23.89 -6.04 -10.20
N GLN A 137 25.00 -5.66 -9.57
CA GLN A 137 25.03 -4.70 -8.47
C GLN A 137 24.56 -3.32 -8.92
N GLU A 138 25.06 -2.82 -10.06
CA GLU A 138 24.66 -1.54 -10.64
C GLU A 138 23.16 -1.51 -10.95
N GLN A 139 22.61 -2.58 -11.55
CA GLN A 139 21.17 -2.64 -11.83
C GLN A 139 20.33 -2.72 -10.55
N ALA A 140 20.84 -3.35 -9.49
CA ALA A 140 20.16 -3.36 -8.20
C ALA A 140 20.12 -1.98 -7.55
N GLU A 141 21.23 -1.22 -7.58
CA GLU A 141 21.28 0.17 -7.11
C GLU A 141 20.38 1.09 -7.95
N ASN A 142 20.40 0.95 -9.27
CA ASN A 142 19.52 1.70 -10.16
C ASN A 142 18.04 1.39 -9.84
N LEU A 143 17.68 0.12 -9.68
CA LEU A 143 16.33 -0.28 -9.28
C LEU A 143 15.91 0.41 -7.97
N LEU A 144 16.76 0.38 -6.93
CA LEU A 144 16.47 1.08 -5.68
C LEU A 144 16.22 2.57 -5.90
N GLN A 145 17.09 3.24 -6.66
CA GLN A 145 16.97 4.67 -6.90
C GLN A 145 15.68 5.02 -7.65
N HIS A 146 15.32 4.26 -8.69
CA HIS A 146 14.07 4.49 -9.42
C HIS A 146 12.84 4.24 -8.54
N ILE A 147 12.86 3.22 -7.68
CA ILE A 147 11.76 2.97 -6.74
C ILE A 147 11.58 4.16 -5.79
N LEU A 148 12.67 4.71 -5.23
CA LEU A 148 12.61 5.87 -4.35
C LEU A 148 11.96 7.06 -5.06
N VAL A 149 12.44 7.38 -6.27
CA VAL A 149 11.90 8.49 -7.08
C VAL A 149 10.41 8.31 -7.38
N GLU A 150 9.98 7.12 -7.79
CA GLU A 150 8.56 6.87 -8.11
C GLU A 150 7.65 6.82 -6.87
N ARG A 151 8.18 6.49 -5.70
CA ARG A 151 7.44 6.56 -4.42
C ARG A 151 7.34 7.99 -3.90
N GLU A 152 8.39 8.79 -4.02
CA GLU A 152 8.38 10.23 -3.72
C GLU A 152 7.32 10.96 -4.56
N LYS A 153 7.36 10.78 -5.89
CA LYS A 153 6.40 11.41 -6.82
C LYS A 153 4.94 11.10 -6.49
N ALA A 154 4.67 9.91 -5.96
CA ALA A 154 3.32 9.46 -5.62
C ALA A 154 2.97 9.70 -4.14
N HIS A 155 3.84 10.32 -3.35
CA HIS A 155 3.73 10.44 -1.89
C HIS A 155 3.41 9.10 -1.20
N ALA A 156 3.96 8.01 -1.74
CA ALA A 156 3.58 6.63 -1.44
C ALA A 156 4.66 5.88 -0.64
N HIS A 157 5.39 6.58 0.24
CA HIS A 157 6.53 6.02 0.98
C HIS A 157 6.19 4.79 1.81
N SER A 158 4.94 4.62 2.24
CA SER A 158 4.49 3.50 3.08
C SER A 158 3.59 2.48 2.39
N ARG A 159 3.36 2.63 1.08
CA ARG A 159 2.52 1.71 0.31
C ARG A 159 3.18 0.32 0.21
N PRO A 160 2.46 -0.79 0.45
CA PRO A 160 3.01 -2.13 0.27
C PRO A 160 3.54 -2.36 -1.13
N MET A 161 4.55 -3.21 -1.23
CA MET A 161 5.16 -3.62 -2.49
C MET A 161 5.16 -5.13 -2.65
N VAL A 162 4.90 -5.59 -3.86
CA VAL A 162 5.11 -6.97 -4.29
C VAL A 162 6.07 -6.94 -5.48
N PHE A 163 7.12 -7.75 -5.42
CA PHE A 163 7.99 -7.95 -6.57
C PHE A 163 7.56 -9.18 -7.36
N ILE A 164 7.58 -9.05 -8.68
CA ILE A 164 7.44 -10.15 -9.63
C ILE A 164 8.73 -10.21 -10.41
N ALA A 165 9.45 -11.33 -10.37
CA ALA A 165 10.77 -11.40 -10.96
C ALA A 165 11.00 -12.71 -11.71
N HIS A 166 11.61 -12.62 -12.89
CA HIS A 166 11.96 -13.77 -13.71
C HIS A 166 13.47 -13.92 -13.86
N SER A 167 13.98 -15.15 -13.65
CA SER A 167 15.38 -15.50 -13.88
C SER A 167 16.37 -14.47 -13.27
N LEU A 168 17.24 -13.84 -14.08
CA LEU A 168 18.20 -12.82 -13.61
C LEU A 168 17.54 -11.66 -12.85
N GLY A 169 16.32 -11.27 -13.22
CA GLY A 169 15.59 -10.20 -12.53
C GLY A 169 15.37 -10.49 -11.04
N GLY A 170 15.20 -11.76 -10.66
CA GLY A 170 15.06 -12.14 -9.26
C GLY A 170 16.37 -12.02 -8.47
N ILE A 171 17.52 -12.15 -9.13
CA ILE A 171 18.84 -11.90 -8.52
C ILE A 171 19.02 -10.40 -8.26
N ILE A 172 18.60 -9.55 -9.20
CA ILE A 172 18.61 -8.08 -9.04
C ILE A 172 17.72 -7.66 -7.87
N VAL A 173 16.49 -8.19 -7.80
CA VAL A 173 15.57 -7.91 -6.68
C VAL A 173 16.16 -8.36 -5.34
N LYS A 174 16.72 -9.58 -5.27
CA LYS A 174 17.41 -10.06 -4.06
C LYS A 174 18.53 -9.13 -3.64
N HIS A 175 19.37 -8.70 -4.58
CA HIS A 175 20.48 -7.81 -4.28
C HIS A 175 19.99 -6.44 -3.80
N ALA A 176 19.01 -5.85 -4.48
CA ALA A 176 18.41 -4.58 -4.10
C ALA A 176 17.86 -4.62 -2.67
N LEU A 177 17.10 -5.67 -2.32
CA LEU A 177 16.56 -5.84 -0.97
C LEU A 177 17.64 -6.09 0.08
N ALA A 178 18.65 -6.91 -0.22
CA ALA A 178 19.78 -7.13 0.68
C ALA A 178 20.56 -5.83 0.92
N THR A 179 20.80 -5.04 -0.13
CA THR A 179 21.46 -3.72 -0.02
C THR A 179 20.62 -2.75 0.80
N ALA A 180 19.32 -2.64 0.52
CA ALA A 180 18.41 -1.79 1.29
C ALA A 180 18.36 -2.17 2.78
N TYR A 181 18.42 -3.46 3.09
CA TYR A 181 18.51 -3.97 4.46
C TYR A 181 19.86 -3.64 5.10
N ASN A 182 20.97 -3.99 4.46
CA ASN A 182 22.31 -3.86 5.04
C ASN A 182 22.77 -2.41 5.21
N THR A 183 22.24 -1.48 4.41
CA THR A 183 22.60 -0.05 4.49
C THR A 183 21.74 0.74 5.47
N SER A 184 20.61 0.16 5.95
CA SER A 184 19.75 0.53 7.11
C SER A 184 19.49 2.03 7.43
N SER A 185 19.81 2.96 6.53
CA SER A 185 19.75 4.41 6.80
C SER A 185 18.99 5.13 5.69
N GLY A 186 18.19 6.13 6.09
CA GLY A 186 17.42 6.96 5.18
C GLY A 186 16.26 6.26 4.48
N GLU A 187 15.89 6.77 3.31
CA GLU A 187 14.69 6.38 2.56
C GLU A 187 14.78 4.97 1.97
N ARG A 188 16.00 4.44 1.75
CA ARG A 188 16.23 3.08 1.20
C ARG A 188 15.68 1.98 2.10
N ALA A 189 15.69 2.21 3.41
CA ALA A 189 15.12 1.28 4.38
C ALA A 189 13.63 1.01 4.12
N ALA A 190 12.91 2.00 3.58
CA ALA A 190 11.52 1.84 3.18
C ALA A 190 11.34 0.67 2.22
N ILE A 191 12.25 0.49 1.25
CA ILE A 191 12.06 -0.50 0.19
C ILE A 191 11.99 -1.92 0.76
N TYR A 192 12.94 -2.32 1.60
CA TYR A 192 12.90 -3.66 2.18
C TYR A 192 11.78 -3.80 3.23
N VAL A 193 11.53 -2.75 4.04
CA VAL A 193 10.48 -2.76 5.08
C VAL A 193 9.09 -2.87 4.47
N PHE A 194 8.85 -2.17 3.36
CA PHE A 194 7.55 -2.11 2.73
C PHE A 194 7.34 -3.21 1.67
N THR A 195 8.33 -4.07 1.42
CA THR A 195 8.15 -5.27 0.59
C THR A 195 7.41 -6.35 1.36
N PHE A 196 6.30 -6.84 0.81
CA PHE A 196 5.46 -7.85 1.45
C PHE A 196 5.67 -9.26 0.86
N ALA A 197 5.75 -9.37 -0.47
CA ALA A 197 5.85 -10.66 -1.15
C ALA A 197 6.76 -10.61 -2.37
N LEU A 198 7.30 -11.79 -2.71
CA LEU A 198 8.15 -12.03 -3.86
C LEU A 198 7.55 -13.16 -4.70
N PHE A 199 7.29 -12.90 -5.99
CA PHE A 199 6.90 -13.90 -6.97
C PHE A 199 8.09 -14.17 -7.89
N LEU A 200 8.67 -15.37 -7.79
CA LEU A 200 9.96 -15.72 -8.38
C LEU A 200 9.77 -16.83 -9.41
N PHE A 201 10.00 -16.51 -10.67
CA PHE A 201 9.83 -17.44 -11.79
C PHE A 201 11.18 -17.91 -12.31
N GLY A 202 11.51 -19.19 -12.09
CA GLY A 202 12.77 -19.79 -12.54
C GLY A 202 14.00 -18.99 -12.12
N VAL A 203 14.02 -18.45 -10.91
CA VAL A 203 15.14 -17.61 -10.44
C VAL A 203 16.27 -18.52 -9.96
N PRO A 204 17.50 -18.43 -10.49
CA PRO A 204 18.58 -19.35 -10.15
C PRO A 204 19.24 -18.97 -8.82
N HIS A 205 18.61 -19.32 -7.70
CA HIS A 205 19.19 -19.15 -6.38
C HIS A 205 20.28 -20.19 -6.12
N ARG A 206 21.21 -19.81 -5.25
CA ARG A 206 22.11 -20.79 -4.62
C ARG A 206 21.39 -21.33 -3.39
N GLY A 207 20.43 -22.23 -3.60
CA GLY A 207 19.76 -22.94 -2.50
C GLY A 207 20.78 -23.68 -1.64
N SER A 208 20.44 -23.96 -0.37
CA SER A 208 21.33 -24.61 0.60
C SER A 208 21.84 -25.99 0.16
N SER A 209 21.15 -26.64 -0.78
CA SER A 209 21.45 -27.96 -1.33
C SER A 209 22.18 -27.94 -2.69
N VAL A 210 22.45 -26.76 -3.27
CA VAL A 210 23.04 -26.63 -4.60
C VAL A 210 24.57 -26.53 -4.51
N PRO A 211 25.35 -27.47 -5.08
CA PRO A 211 26.81 -27.39 -5.08
C PRO A 211 27.31 -26.12 -5.76
N ARG A 212 28.43 -25.57 -5.30
CA ARG A 212 29.04 -24.33 -5.85
C ARG A 212 29.23 -24.39 -7.37
N GLN A 213 29.60 -25.56 -7.90
CA GLN A 213 29.82 -25.78 -9.33
C GLN A 213 28.51 -25.82 -10.15
N ALA A 214 27.38 -26.09 -9.51
CA ALA A 214 26.08 -26.17 -10.19
C ALA A 214 25.57 -24.79 -10.61
N TRP A 215 25.86 -23.73 -9.85
CA TRP A 215 25.51 -22.36 -10.24
C TRP A 215 26.16 -21.96 -11.58
N ALA A 216 27.42 -22.35 -11.77
CA ALA A 216 28.12 -22.11 -13.03
C ALA A 216 27.45 -22.80 -14.22
N SER A 217 26.99 -24.04 -14.03
CA SER A 217 26.24 -24.78 -15.06
C SER A 217 24.87 -24.16 -15.38
N ILE A 218 24.22 -23.53 -14.39
CA ILE A 218 22.92 -22.88 -14.55
C ILE A 218 23.10 -21.56 -15.29
N ALA A 219 24.06 -20.73 -14.87
CA ALA A 219 24.45 -19.51 -15.56
C ALA A 219 24.80 -19.78 -17.03
N THR A 220 25.57 -20.85 -17.28
CA THR A 220 25.93 -21.30 -18.64
C THR A 220 24.71 -21.68 -19.46
N ARG A 221 23.77 -22.47 -18.90
CA ARG A 221 22.53 -22.85 -19.59
C ARG A 221 21.64 -21.66 -19.90
N ILE A 222 21.49 -20.72 -18.97
CA ILE A 222 20.74 -19.48 -19.19
C ILE A 222 21.37 -18.67 -20.34
N PHE A 223 22.69 -18.54 -20.35
CA PHE A 223 23.43 -17.80 -21.38
C PHE A 223 23.37 -18.45 -22.77
N GLN A 224 23.49 -19.79 -22.84
CA GLN A 224 23.37 -20.54 -24.08
C GLN A 224 21.94 -20.56 -24.62
N LEU A 225 20.94 -20.75 -23.74
CA LEU A 225 19.54 -20.70 -24.11
C LEU A 225 19.26 -19.40 -24.85
N CYS A 226 19.84 -18.33 -24.36
CA CYS A 226 19.77 -16.98 -24.89
C CYS A 226 20.45 -16.74 -26.25
N GLY A 227 21.18 -17.72 -26.81
CA GLY A 227 21.75 -17.66 -28.14
C GLY A 227 23.18 -17.12 -28.21
N ASN A 228 23.85 -16.95 -27.07
CA ASN A 228 25.20 -16.39 -27.00
C ASN A 228 26.29 -17.49 -26.95
N SER A 229 27.46 -17.19 -27.53
CA SER A 229 28.63 -18.08 -27.49
C SER A 229 29.43 -17.90 -26.20
N ILE A 230 29.74 -19.00 -25.52
CA ILE A 230 30.57 -19.01 -24.31
C ILE A 230 32.02 -18.65 -24.65
N ASN A 231 32.62 -17.73 -23.91
CA ASN A 231 34.05 -17.41 -24.00
C ASN A 231 34.74 -17.48 -22.61
N ALA A 232 36.06 -17.33 -22.58
CA ALA A 232 36.84 -17.43 -21.34
C ALA A 232 36.50 -16.34 -20.31
N SER A 233 36.19 -15.12 -20.77
CA SER A 233 35.77 -14.02 -19.89
C SER A 233 34.43 -14.31 -19.21
N PHE A 234 33.48 -14.89 -19.94
CA PHE A 234 32.22 -15.38 -19.40
C PHE A 234 32.44 -16.45 -18.33
N LEU A 235 33.26 -17.47 -18.61
CA LEU A 235 33.55 -18.53 -17.63
C LEU A 235 34.22 -17.99 -16.36
N ASN A 236 35.10 -17.00 -16.49
CA ASN A 236 35.70 -16.30 -15.35
C ASN A 236 34.64 -15.53 -14.55
N SER A 237 33.78 -14.76 -15.23
CA SER A 237 32.68 -14.01 -14.59
C SER A 237 31.67 -14.91 -13.90
N VAL A 238 31.43 -16.11 -14.43
CA VAL A 238 30.55 -17.11 -13.83
C VAL A 238 31.20 -17.76 -12.61
N THR A 239 32.52 -17.94 -12.63
CA THR A 239 33.29 -18.43 -11.47
C THR A 239 33.29 -17.39 -10.36
N GLU A 240 33.54 -16.12 -10.67
CA GLU A 240 33.37 -14.98 -9.75
C GLU A 240 31.91 -14.86 -9.27
N GLY A 241 30.96 -15.07 -10.17
CA GLY A 241 29.53 -15.12 -9.92
C GLY A 241 29.14 -16.18 -8.89
N SER A 242 29.84 -17.31 -8.82
CA SER A 242 29.62 -18.32 -7.78
C SER A 242 29.94 -17.80 -6.37
N SER A 243 30.96 -16.95 -6.24
CA SER A 243 31.33 -16.27 -4.99
C SER A 243 30.32 -15.15 -4.67
N TYR A 244 29.92 -14.37 -5.67
CA TYR A 244 28.88 -13.35 -5.53
C TYR A 244 27.54 -13.95 -5.10
N ALA A 245 27.14 -15.09 -5.66
CA ALA A 245 25.93 -15.80 -5.28
C ALA A 245 25.97 -16.25 -3.81
N GLU A 246 27.15 -16.58 -3.28
CA GLU A 246 27.34 -16.86 -1.84
C GLU A 246 27.08 -15.63 -0.99
N GLN A 247 27.75 -14.52 -1.32
CA GLN A 247 27.64 -13.27 -0.58
C GLN A 247 26.22 -12.70 -0.63
N LEU A 248 25.56 -12.81 -1.79
CA LEU A 248 24.18 -12.41 -1.94
C LEU A 248 23.24 -13.29 -1.11
N GLU A 249 23.48 -14.60 -1.08
CA GLU A 249 22.68 -15.50 -0.24
C GLU A 249 22.84 -15.16 1.24
N ASP A 250 24.09 -14.99 1.71
CA ASP A 250 24.38 -14.61 3.10
C ASP A 250 23.76 -13.25 3.46
N GLY A 251 23.84 -12.27 2.56
CA GLY A 251 23.27 -10.94 2.74
C GLY A 251 21.74 -10.91 2.69
N PHE A 252 21.12 -11.83 1.97
CA PHE A 252 19.66 -11.93 1.84
C PHE A 252 19.04 -12.88 2.88
N LYS A 253 19.80 -13.82 3.44
CA LYS A 253 19.34 -14.80 4.42
C LYS A 253 18.55 -14.20 5.60
N PRO A 254 18.93 -13.05 6.19
CA PRO A 254 18.13 -12.41 7.23
C PRO A 254 16.71 -12.04 6.79
N LEU A 255 16.51 -11.80 5.49
CA LEU A 255 15.25 -11.36 4.90
C LEU A 255 14.29 -12.51 4.55
N LEU A 256 14.76 -13.78 4.54
CA LEU A 256 13.93 -14.94 4.16
C LEU A 256 12.67 -15.11 5.04
N GLY A 257 12.70 -14.63 6.28
CA GLY A 257 11.54 -14.67 7.18
C GLY A 257 10.61 -13.46 7.10
N PHE A 258 10.98 -12.43 6.33
CA PHE A 258 10.22 -11.17 6.26
C PHE A 258 9.16 -11.16 5.15
N TYR A 259 9.32 -11.99 4.12
CA TYR A 259 8.50 -11.96 2.92
C TYR A 259 7.72 -13.26 2.72
N ASN A 260 6.53 -13.14 2.12
CA ASN A 260 5.86 -14.30 1.53
C ASN A 260 6.48 -14.57 0.15
N VAL A 261 7.00 -15.77 -0.04
CA VAL A 261 7.69 -16.16 -1.28
C VAL A 261 6.80 -17.11 -2.07
N PHE A 262 6.64 -16.82 -3.35
CA PHE A 262 5.91 -17.63 -4.30
C PHE A 262 6.85 -18.01 -5.43
N THR A 263 7.27 -19.28 -5.46
CA THR A 263 8.26 -19.78 -6.40
C THR A 263 7.58 -20.60 -7.49
N VAL A 264 7.81 -20.23 -8.75
CA VAL A 264 7.32 -20.98 -9.92
C VAL A 264 8.50 -21.65 -10.61
N CYS A 265 8.50 -22.98 -10.56
CA CYS A 265 9.55 -23.84 -11.11
C CYS A 265 9.18 -24.33 -12.49
N GLU A 266 10.12 -24.27 -13.44
CA GLU A 266 9.91 -24.94 -14.73
C GLU A 266 9.90 -26.46 -14.58
N THR A 267 9.10 -27.13 -15.41
CA THR A 267 9.06 -28.60 -15.46
C THR A 267 9.29 -29.14 -16.87
N LYS A 268 9.27 -28.28 -17.89
CA LYS A 268 9.51 -28.63 -19.29
C LYS A 268 10.90 -28.18 -19.72
N GLY A 269 11.70 -29.13 -20.20
CA GLY A 269 13.06 -28.84 -20.68
C GLY A 269 13.09 -28.02 -21.99
N GLU A 270 14.14 -27.22 -22.15
CA GLU A 270 14.44 -26.42 -23.33
C GLU A 270 15.31 -27.21 -24.32
N GLY A 271 14.69 -28.11 -25.09
CA GLY A 271 15.38 -28.91 -26.11
C GLY A 271 16.57 -29.69 -25.52
N ALA A 272 17.76 -29.55 -26.13
CA ALA A 272 18.97 -30.22 -25.69
C ALA A 272 19.53 -29.71 -24.35
N PHE A 273 19.09 -28.54 -23.87
CA PHE A 273 19.54 -27.97 -22.59
C PHE A 273 18.82 -28.57 -21.38
N GLY A 274 17.70 -29.27 -21.60
CA GLY A 274 16.87 -29.79 -20.53
C GLY A 274 16.33 -28.68 -19.63
N ILE A 275 16.15 -28.97 -18.35
CA ILE A 275 15.80 -27.96 -17.33
C ILE A 275 16.99 -27.01 -17.15
N ILE A 276 16.72 -25.72 -17.27
CA ILE A 276 17.68 -24.62 -17.19
C ILE A 276 18.03 -24.31 -15.73
N VAL A 277 17.01 -24.11 -14.90
CA VAL A 277 17.09 -23.87 -13.46
C VAL A 277 16.38 -25.04 -12.73
N PRO A 278 17.16 -26.01 -12.22
CA PRO A 278 16.62 -27.12 -11.44
C PRO A 278 15.82 -26.62 -10.22
N LYS A 279 14.82 -27.38 -9.78
CA LYS A 279 13.95 -27.02 -8.66
C LYS A 279 14.73 -26.65 -7.39
N GLU A 280 15.84 -27.34 -7.11
CA GLU A 280 16.68 -27.12 -5.94
C GLU A 280 17.36 -25.74 -5.96
N SER A 281 17.60 -25.20 -7.16
CA SER A 281 18.11 -23.85 -7.36
C SER A 281 16.99 -22.81 -7.45
N ALA A 282 15.81 -23.19 -7.94
CA ALA A 282 14.67 -22.28 -8.04
C ALA A 282 14.04 -21.94 -6.68
N THR A 283 14.11 -22.84 -5.70
CA THR A 283 13.53 -22.66 -4.36
C THR A 283 14.49 -21.96 -3.39
N LEU A 284 13.98 -21.05 -2.56
CA LEU A 284 14.76 -20.31 -1.55
C LEU A 284 14.91 -21.04 -0.22
N GLY A 285 14.01 -21.98 0.09
CA GLY A 285 13.90 -22.58 1.42
C GLY A 285 13.45 -21.56 2.47
N ALA A 286 12.62 -20.59 2.09
CA ALA A 286 12.08 -19.60 3.03
C ALA A 286 11.01 -20.24 3.94
N PHE A 287 10.78 -19.64 5.12
CA PHE A 287 9.79 -20.16 6.07
C PHE A 287 8.36 -20.11 5.52
N SER A 288 8.04 -19.05 4.76
CA SER A 288 6.77 -18.88 4.06
C SER A 288 7.03 -18.91 2.56
N GLU A 289 7.23 -20.12 2.00
CA GLU A 289 7.43 -20.34 0.57
C GLU A 289 6.41 -21.31 0.00
N ASP A 290 5.58 -20.84 -0.93
CA ASP A 290 4.68 -21.66 -1.73
C ASP A 290 5.34 -21.94 -3.09
N VAL A 291 5.47 -23.22 -3.45
CA VAL A 291 6.14 -23.64 -4.69
C VAL A 291 5.15 -24.27 -5.67
N TYR A 292 5.16 -23.77 -6.91
CA TYR A 292 4.30 -24.24 -8.00
C TYR A 292 5.13 -24.79 -9.17
N TYR A 293 4.64 -25.86 -9.81
CA TYR A 293 5.35 -26.63 -10.84
C TYR A 293 4.52 -26.74 -12.15
N PRO A 294 4.31 -25.63 -12.88
CA PRO A 294 3.53 -25.66 -14.12
C PRO A 294 4.26 -26.38 -15.26
N ASP A 295 3.51 -26.98 -16.19
CA ASP A 295 4.02 -27.51 -17.47
C ASP A 295 4.43 -26.37 -18.42
N ARG A 296 5.57 -25.76 -18.08
CA ARG A 296 6.18 -24.62 -18.77
C ARG A 296 7.69 -24.76 -18.74
N SER A 297 8.31 -24.21 -19.77
CA SER A 297 9.77 -24.11 -19.90
C SER A 297 10.26 -22.76 -19.39
N HIS A 298 11.58 -22.60 -19.16
CA HIS A 298 12.18 -21.36 -18.69
C HIS A 298 11.75 -20.11 -19.46
N ARG A 299 11.58 -20.22 -20.79
CA ARG A 299 11.16 -19.12 -21.67
C ARG A 299 9.67 -18.79 -21.60
N THR A 300 8.84 -19.77 -21.23
CA THR A 300 7.37 -19.69 -21.31
C THR A 300 6.69 -19.58 -19.95
N ILE A 301 7.43 -19.80 -18.86
CA ILE A 301 6.93 -19.82 -17.48
C ILE A 301 6.26 -18.50 -17.01
N CYS A 302 6.60 -17.37 -17.61
CA CYS A 302 6.00 -16.05 -17.34
C CYS A 302 5.12 -15.54 -18.48
N LYS A 303 4.63 -16.40 -19.38
CA LYS A 303 3.90 -16.00 -20.58
C LYS A 303 2.56 -16.70 -20.67
N PHE A 304 1.50 -15.98 -20.33
CA PHE A 304 0.15 -16.49 -20.24
C PHE A 304 -0.68 -16.11 -21.46
N ARG A 305 -1.42 -17.07 -22.01
CA ARG A 305 -2.18 -16.87 -23.25
C ARG A 305 -3.32 -15.86 -23.06
N ASP A 306 -4.12 -16.05 -22.02
CA ASP A 306 -5.34 -15.31 -21.75
C ASP A 306 -5.77 -15.52 -20.29
N SER A 307 -6.95 -15.00 -19.92
CA SER A 307 -7.55 -15.18 -18.58
C SER A 307 -7.92 -16.63 -18.25
N ASP A 308 -8.01 -17.50 -19.27
CA ASP A 308 -8.38 -18.91 -19.12
C ASP A 308 -7.15 -19.84 -19.10
N ASP A 309 -5.93 -19.31 -19.26
CA ASP A 309 -4.70 -20.07 -19.09
C ASP A 309 -4.65 -20.63 -17.64
N PRO A 310 -4.61 -21.95 -17.44
CA PRO A 310 -4.64 -22.54 -16.09
C PRO A 310 -3.49 -22.08 -15.20
N VAL A 311 -2.32 -21.79 -15.80
CA VAL A 311 -1.16 -21.27 -15.07
C VAL A 311 -1.41 -19.83 -14.63
N TRP A 312 -2.06 -19.03 -15.49
CA TRP A 312 -2.48 -17.67 -15.11
C TRP A 312 -3.50 -17.70 -13.98
N GLN A 313 -4.57 -18.49 -14.08
CA GLN A 313 -5.60 -18.57 -13.04
C GLN A 313 -5.01 -18.89 -11.67
N HIS A 314 -4.04 -19.80 -11.62
CA HIS A 314 -3.33 -20.12 -10.38
C HIS A 314 -2.47 -18.96 -9.89
N VAL A 315 -1.61 -18.40 -10.76
CA VAL A 315 -0.71 -17.29 -10.41
C VAL A 315 -1.48 -16.03 -10.02
N SER A 316 -2.56 -15.69 -10.72
CA SER A 316 -3.40 -14.55 -10.45
C SER A 316 -4.12 -14.68 -9.11
N GLU A 317 -4.62 -15.87 -8.78
CA GLU A 317 -5.23 -16.14 -7.47
C GLU A 317 -4.22 -15.95 -6.33
N MET A 318 -2.99 -16.45 -6.50
CA MET A 318 -1.91 -16.25 -5.53
C MET A 318 -1.54 -14.76 -5.40
N LEU A 319 -1.42 -14.04 -6.52
CA LEU A 319 -1.15 -12.60 -6.56
C LEU A 319 -2.25 -11.80 -5.87
N SER A 320 -3.52 -12.07 -6.18
CA SER A 320 -4.67 -11.42 -5.56
C SER A 320 -4.71 -11.68 -4.06
N ARG A 321 -4.50 -12.93 -3.60
CA ARG A 321 -4.40 -13.23 -2.16
C ARG A 321 -3.23 -12.53 -1.49
N ALA A 322 -2.06 -12.50 -2.13
CA ALA A 322 -0.89 -11.83 -1.59
C ALA A 322 -1.11 -10.30 -1.53
N ALA A 323 -1.72 -9.71 -2.55
CA ALA A 323 -2.09 -8.30 -2.60
C ALA A 323 -3.12 -7.95 -1.52
N GLU A 324 -4.19 -8.73 -1.39
CA GLU A 324 -5.19 -8.56 -0.34
C GLU A 324 -4.57 -8.66 1.04
N ARG A 325 -3.70 -9.65 1.28
CA ARG A 325 -2.97 -9.77 2.55
C ARG A 325 -2.00 -8.61 2.75
N ALA A 326 -1.32 -8.13 1.73
CA ALA A 326 -0.42 -6.98 1.86
C ALA A 326 -1.17 -5.74 2.32
N VAL A 327 -2.39 -5.53 1.80
CA VAL A 327 -3.26 -4.39 2.14
C VAL A 327 -3.98 -4.61 3.48
N ARG A 328 -4.45 -5.82 3.78
CA ARG A 328 -5.22 -6.15 4.99
C ARG A 328 -4.37 -6.52 6.19
N SER A 329 -3.12 -6.96 5.99
CA SER A 329 -2.30 -7.46 7.09
C SER A 329 -2.08 -6.34 8.10
N THR A 330 -2.75 -6.50 9.23
CA THR A 330 -2.63 -5.66 10.42
C THR A 330 -1.25 -5.78 11.07
N HIS A 331 -0.44 -6.77 10.66
CA HIS A 331 0.99 -6.87 10.98
C HIS A 331 1.89 -5.96 10.12
N TYR A 332 1.29 -5.18 9.21
CA TYR A 332 1.93 -4.29 8.27
C TYR A 332 1.31 -2.88 8.43
N SER A 333 1.72 -2.15 9.46
CA SER A 333 1.15 -0.82 9.79
C SER A 333 1.47 0.23 8.72
N SER A 334 0.45 0.84 8.09
CA SER A 334 0.56 1.95 7.13
C SER A 334 1.27 3.22 7.66
N ILE A 335 1.72 3.20 8.92
CA ILE A 335 2.24 4.33 9.69
C ILE A 335 3.77 4.31 9.71
N SER A 336 4.37 5.37 9.16
CA SER A 336 5.83 5.59 9.04
C SER A 336 6.59 5.38 10.36
N ASP A 337 6.01 5.79 11.49
CA ASP A 337 6.74 5.88 12.75
C ASP A 337 6.85 4.52 13.49
N THR A 338 5.84 3.65 13.36
CA THR A 338 5.91 2.26 13.85
C THR A 338 7.04 1.48 13.16
N ARG A 339 7.29 1.80 11.88
CA ARG A 339 8.32 1.18 11.04
C ARG A 339 9.72 1.78 11.24
N LYS A 340 9.83 3.10 11.42
CA LYS A 340 11.08 3.76 11.89
C LYS A 340 11.56 3.21 13.22
N ALA A 341 10.65 2.83 14.09
CA ALA A 341 11.01 2.25 15.37
C ALA A 341 11.29 0.73 15.30
N MET A 342 10.72 -0.02 14.33
CA MET A 342 11.23 -1.35 13.96
C MET A 342 12.67 -1.29 13.41
N LEU A 343 12.99 -0.28 12.60
CA LEU A 343 14.34 0.03 12.11
C LEU A 343 15.31 0.36 13.27
N TYR A 344 14.85 1.12 14.27
CA TYR A 344 15.63 1.40 15.49
C TYR A 344 15.88 0.13 16.33
N THR A 345 14.91 -0.79 16.36
CA THR A 345 15.01 -2.06 17.12
C THR A 345 16.03 -3.03 16.51
N GLN A 346 16.25 -3.00 15.19
CA GLN A 346 17.31 -3.79 14.53
C GLN A 346 18.72 -3.24 14.76
N VAL A 347 18.87 -1.92 14.95
CA VAL A 347 20.14 -1.30 15.38
C VAL A 347 20.49 -1.73 16.82
N VAL A 348 19.48 -1.86 17.69
CA VAL A 348 19.64 -2.36 19.08
C VAL A 348 19.90 -3.88 19.13
N ARG A 349 19.51 -4.66 18.10
CA ARG A 349 19.78 -6.11 18.01
C ARG A 349 21.28 -6.48 18.08
N ARG A 350 22.20 -5.53 17.92
CA ARG A 350 23.64 -5.72 18.19
C ARG A 350 24.00 -5.75 19.69
N GLN A 351 23.05 -5.51 20.60
CA GLN A 351 23.27 -5.48 22.04
C GLN A 351 22.13 -6.20 22.81
N ALA A 352 21.95 -7.51 22.60
CA ALA A 352 21.10 -8.31 23.50
C ALA A 352 21.90 -8.76 24.74
N THR A 353 21.88 -7.94 25.80
CA THR A 353 22.40 -8.23 27.14
C THR A 353 21.30 -8.62 28.15
N GLN A 354 20.08 -8.92 27.68
CA GLN A 354 18.91 -9.17 28.55
C GLN A 354 18.62 -10.67 28.70
N SER A 355 18.29 -11.10 29.93
CA SER A 355 17.91 -12.48 30.24
C SER A 355 16.48 -12.82 29.78
N ILE A 356 16.23 -14.10 29.48
CA ILE A 356 14.92 -14.61 29.02
C ILE A 356 13.79 -14.33 30.03
N ASP A 357 14.06 -14.40 31.34
CA ASP A 357 13.03 -14.17 32.36
C ASP A 357 12.55 -12.71 32.37
N LYS A 358 13.45 -11.75 32.13
CA LYS A 358 13.06 -10.33 31.97
C LYS A 358 12.24 -10.10 30.70
N ALA A 359 12.55 -10.82 29.61
CA ALA A 359 11.78 -10.73 28.38
C ALA A 359 10.36 -11.31 28.55
N ILE A 360 10.22 -12.40 29.30
CA ILE A 360 8.93 -12.99 29.66
C ILE A 360 8.10 -12.05 30.52
N GLU A 361 8.69 -11.46 31.57
CA GLU A 361 8.01 -10.49 32.44
C GLU A 361 7.53 -9.27 31.65
N GLN A 362 8.38 -8.76 30.76
CA GLN A 362 8.02 -7.66 29.87
C GLN A 362 6.84 -8.02 28.96
N ALA A 363 6.82 -9.24 28.40
CA ALA A 363 5.71 -9.71 27.58
C ALA A 363 4.39 -9.79 28.34
N GLN A 364 4.40 -10.35 29.55
CA GLN A 364 3.21 -10.44 30.40
C GLN A 364 2.65 -9.05 30.74
N ASN A 365 3.52 -8.10 31.09
CA ASN A 365 3.13 -6.73 31.39
C ASN A 365 2.55 -6.01 30.16
N THR A 366 3.12 -6.22 28.98
CA THR A 366 2.62 -5.65 27.72
C THR A 366 1.27 -6.25 27.35
N ILE A 367 1.09 -7.57 27.44
CA ILE A 367 -0.21 -8.23 27.19
C ILE A 367 -1.28 -7.66 28.13
N LYS A 368 -0.97 -7.55 29.43
CA LYS A 368 -1.90 -6.97 30.41
C LYS A 368 -2.29 -5.54 30.04
N ARG A 369 -1.34 -4.72 29.59
CA ARG A 369 -1.60 -3.34 29.17
C ARG A 369 -2.56 -3.28 27.98
N LEU A 370 -2.29 -4.07 26.94
CA LEU A 370 -3.15 -4.16 25.75
C LEU A 370 -4.57 -4.60 26.10
N GLN A 371 -4.72 -5.58 27.00
CA GLN A 371 -6.02 -6.05 27.47
C GLN A 371 -6.79 -5.00 28.27
N THR A 372 -6.08 -4.21 29.09
CA THR A 372 -6.72 -3.12 29.82
C THR A 372 -7.13 -1.97 28.89
N GLY A 373 -6.37 -1.71 27.83
CA GLY A 373 -6.60 -0.62 26.89
C GLY A 373 -6.20 0.76 27.46
N HIS A 374 -5.79 1.66 26.55
CA HIS A 374 -5.31 3.00 26.88
C HIS A 374 -6.43 3.90 27.43
N GLU A 375 -6.10 4.77 28.40
CA GLU A 375 -7.03 5.70 29.05
C GLU A 375 -7.81 6.58 28.05
N THR A 376 -7.11 7.13 27.06
CA THR A 376 -7.72 7.96 26.00
C THR A 376 -8.78 7.21 25.18
N THR A 377 -8.60 5.90 24.95
CA THR A 377 -9.60 5.10 24.23
C THR A 377 -10.85 4.90 25.07
N ARG A 378 -10.71 4.77 26.40
CA ARG A 378 -11.86 4.67 27.31
C ARG A 378 -12.61 5.99 27.43
N GLU A 379 -11.89 7.11 27.52
CA GLU A 379 -12.53 8.44 27.55
C GLU A 379 -13.31 8.69 26.25
N LEU A 380 -12.73 8.33 25.10
CA LEU A 380 -13.42 8.42 23.81
C LEU A 380 -14.69 7.55 23.79
N ASP A 381 -14.58 6.28 24.19
CA ASP A 381 -15.72 5.36 24.21
C ASP A 381 -16.85 5.90 25.13
N GLN A 382 -16.51 6.46 26.30
CA GLN A 382 -17.48 7.09 27.21
C GLN A 382 -18.18 8.31 26.60
N LEU A 383 -17.43 9.19 25.93
CA LEU A 383 -18.01 10.39 25.31
C LEU A 383 -18.93 10.06 24.13
N VAL A 384 -18.52 9.11 23.28
CA VAL A 384 -19.35 8.66 22.15
C VAL A 384 -20.64 8.01 22.66
N HIS A 385 -20.56 7.19 23.71
CA HIS A 385 -21.75 6.60 24.34
C HIS A 385 -22.67 7.66 24.97
N ALA A 386 -22.12 8.64 25.69
CA ALA A 386 -22.90 9.72 26.28
C ALA A 386 -23.62 10.57 25.20
N GLN A 387 -22.92 10.91 24.11
CA GLN A 387 -23.51 11.65 22.99
C GLN A 387 -24.65 10.84 22.35
N THR A 388 -24.44 9.54 22.13
CA THR A 388 -25.48 8.66 21.55
C THR A 388 -26.72 8.61 22.44
N ALA A 389 -26.56 8.48 23.77
CA ALA A 389 -27.68 8.45 24.70
C ALA A 389 -28.46 9.77 24.74
N GLU A 390 -27.79 10.93 24.68
CA GLU A 390 -28.46 12.23 24.61
C GLU A 390 -29.22 12.40 23.29
N ILE A 391 -28.61 12.05 22.15
CA ILE A 391 -29.24 12.05 20.82
C ILE A 391 -30.54 11.24 20.84
N PHE A 392 -30.53 10.03 21.39
CA PHE A 392 -31.74 9.20 21.52
C PHE A 392 -32.81 9.83 22.41
N SER A 393 -32.42 10.52 23.49
CA SER A 393 -33.35 11.24 24.37
C SER A 393 -34.04 12.42 23.66
N TYR A 394 -33.27 13.20 22.89
CA TYR A 394 -33.81 14.28 22.07
C TYR A 394 -34.67 13.74 20.90
N ALA A 395 -34.27 12.63 20.27
CA ALA A 395 -35.05 11.95 19.24
C ALA A 395 -36.46 11.58 19.71
N LEU A 396 -36.56 10.99 20.90
CA LEU A 396 -37.81 10.52 21.48
C LEU A 396 -38.70 11.70 21.89
N SER A 397 -38.12 12.76 22.44
CA SER A 397 -38.88 13.95 22.84
C SER A 397 -39.42 14.72 21.62
N TRP A 398 -38.62 14.90 20.56
CA TRP A 398 -39.03 15.64 19.37
C TRP A 398 -39.84 14.81 18.37
N GLY A 399 -39.54 13.51 18.21
CA GLY A 399 -40.31 12.60 17.36
C GLY A 399 -41.75 12.41 17.82
N VAL A 400 -42.00 12.44 19.13
CA VAL A 400 -43.36 12.46 19.69
C VAL A 400 -44.06 13.77 19.35
N ILE A 401 -43.37 14.92 19.44
CA ILE A 401 -43.94 16.23 19.10
C ILE A 401 -44.30 16.30 17.60
N ILE A 402 -43.40 15.88 16.71
CA ILE A 402 -43.60 15.92 15.24
C ILE A 402 -44.67 14.93 14.77
N SER A 403 -44.66 13.69 15.29
CA SER A 403 -45.69 12.68 14.98
C SER A 403 -47.09 13.11 15.44
N TYR A 404 -47.19 13.74 16.61
CA TYR A 404 -48.45 14.27 17.13
C TYR A 404 -48.96 15.46 16.30
N ILE A 405 -48.05 16.33 15.82
CA ILE A 405 -48.35 17.45 14.91
C ILE A 405 -48.92 16.95 13.57
N LEU A 406 -48.33 15.89 12.99
CA LEU A 406 -48.77 15.34 11.70
C LEU A 406 -50.13 14.62 11.78
N SER A 407 -50.50 14.08 12.94
CA SER A 407 -51.76 13.34 13.12
C SER A 407 -53.03 14.21 13.26
N ILE A 408 -52.90 15.54 13.44
CA ILE A 408 -54.02 16.44 13.82
C ILE A 408 -54.46 17.37 12.66
N ILE A 409 -53.98 17.15 11.43
CA ILE A 409 -54.33 17.96 10.24
C ILE A 409 -55.83 17.80 9.82
N SER A 410 -56.67 17.10 10.58
CA SER A 410 -58.10 16.88 10.27
C SER A 410 -59.13 17.68 11.08
N GLY A 411 -58.78 18.71 11.87
CA GLY A 411 -59.80 19.45 12.62
C GLY A 411 -59.45 20.86 13.06
N SER A 412 -60.49 21.71 13.16
CA SER A 412 -60.53 23.16 13.38
C SER A 412 -59.93 23.72 14.69
N TRP A 413 -58.91 23.06 15.27
CA TRP A 413 -58.10 23.53 16.40
C TRP A 413 -56.70 24.04 15.99
N LEU A 414 -56.43 24.08 14.69
CA LEU A 414 -55.12 24.40 14.10
C LEU A 414 -54.53 25.73 14.62
N LEU A 415 -55.34 26.77 14.75
CA LEU A 415 -54.83 28.12 15.03
C LEU A 415 -54.35 28.28 16.49
N LEU A 416 -55.12 27.76 17.46
CA LEU A 416 -54.73 27.77 18.87
C LEU A 416 -53.54 26.85 19.15
N PHE A 417 -53.40 25.75 18.41
CA PHE A 417 -52.31 24.79 18.59
C PHE A 417 -51.04 25.19 17.84
N VAL A 418 -51.13 25.82 16.66
CA VAL A 418 -49.99 26.45 15.98
C VAL A 418 -49.41 27.56 16.85
N VAL A 419 -50.26 28.39 17.47
CA VAL A 419 -49.80 29.41 18.44
C VAL A 419 -49.15 28.75 19.66
N ARG A 420 -49.72 27.67 20.21
CA ARG A 420 -49.15 26.97 21.38
C ARG A 420 -47.86 26.18 21.04
N ALA A 421 -47.73 25.67 19.82
CA ALA A 421 -46.55 25.01 19.28
C ALA A 421 -45.42 26.01 19.01
N ILE A 422 -45.73 27.18 18.42
CA ILE A 422 -44.78 28.30 18.28
C ILE A 422 -44.29 28.78 19.65
N VAL A 423 -45.16 28.83 20.67
CA VAL A 423 -44.79 29.15 22.06
C VAL A 423 -43.95 28.05 22.74
N SER A 424 -43.97 26.81 22.23
CA SER A 424 -43.18 25.69 22.76
C SER A 424 -41.84 25.49 22.05
N LEU A 425 -41.59 26.20 20.95
CA LEU A 425 -40.30 26.14 20.26
C LEU A 425 -39.24 26.90 21.07
N PRO A 426 -38.02 26.35 21.19
CA PRO A 426 -36.94 27.04 21.87
C PRO A 426 -36.63 28.36 21.17
N SER A 427 -36.26 29.36 21.97
CA SER A 427 -35.84 30.65 21.44
C SER A 427 -34.54 30.49 20.63
N PRO A 428 -34.27 31.38 19.66
CA PRO A 428 -33.02 31.36 18.89
C PRO A 428 -31.78 31.25 19.79
N VAL A 429 -31.77 31.97 20.92
CA VAL A 429 -30.69 31.94 21.92
C VAL A 429 -30.46 30.54 22.49
N VAL A 430 -31.52 29.81 22.85
CA VAL A 430 -31.42 28.44 23.39
C VAL A 430 -30.89 27.48 22.33
N VAL A 431 -31.33 27.64 21.08
CA VAL A 431 -30.84 26.83 19.95
C VAL A 431 -29.36 27.12 19.68
N THR A 432 -28.95 28.39 19.64
CA THR A 432 -27.54 28.78 19.50
C THR A 432 -26.67 28.15 20.57
N GLN A 433 -27.05 28.26 21.85
CA GLN A 433 -26.28 27.69 22.95
C GLN A 433 -26.17 26.15 22.86
N THR A 434 -27.24 25.47 22.47
CA THR A 434 -27.28 24.01 22.32
C THR A 434 -26.35 23.55 21.18
N VAL A 435 -26.40 24.25 20.05
CA VAL A 435 -25.59 23.94 18.86
C VAL A 435 -24.11 24.25 19.11
N GLU A 436 -23.78 25.31 19.86
CA GLU A 436 -22.40 25.61 20.29
C GLU A 436 -21.84 24.53 21.23
N GLN A 437 -22.63 24.08 22.21
CA GLN A 437 -22.24 22.95 23.06
C GLN A 437 -22.04 21.65 22.25
N GLY A 438 -22.89 21.41 21.26
CA GLY A 438 -22.73 20.32 20.29
C GLY A 438 -21.42 20.41 19.51
N LEU A 439 -21.05 21.62 19.06
CA LEU A 439 -19.78 21.88 18.36
C LEU A 439 -18.58 21.56 19.25
N GLU A 440 -18.54 22.06 20.47
CA GLU A 440 -17.43 21.82 21.41
C GLU A 440 -17.23 20.32 21.68
N ARG A 441 -18.35 19.60 21.90
CA ARG A 441 -18.31 18.15 22.11
C ARG A 441 -17.81 17.41 20.88
N GLN A 442 -18.27 17.78 19.69
CA GLN A 442 -17.84 17.14 18.45
C GLN A 442 -16.36 17.41 18.15
N GLN A 443 -15.88 18.63 18.43
CA GLN A 443 -14.45 18.95 18.39
C GLN A 443 -13.66 18.08 19.36
N LYS A 444 -14.15 17.90 20.59
CA LYS A 444 -13.52 17.04 21.60
C LYS A 444 -13.44 15.58 21.12
N ILE A 445 -14.49 15.05 20.49
CA ILE A 445 -14.51 13.70 19.93
C ILE A 445 -13.47 13.53 18.82
N VAL A 446 -13.41 14.45 17.86
CA VAL A 446 -12.40 14.41 16.79
C VAL A 446 -10.99 14.48 17.38
N HIS A 447 -10.77 15.36 18.36
CA HIS A 447 -9.49 15.49 19.03
C HIS A 447 -9.07 14.20 19.76
N LEU A 448 -9.95 13.65 20.58
CA LEU A 448 -9.70 12.41 21.31
C LEU A 448 -9.55 11.20 20.39
N THR A 449 -10.28 11.14 19.28
CA THR A 449 -10.11 10.09 18.26
C THR A 449 -8.69 10.12 17.69
N LYS A 450 -8.17 11.31 17.34
CA LYS A 450 -6.78 11.47 16.89
C LYS A 450 -5.77 11.07 17.96
N GLN A 451 -6.02 11.40 19.23
CA GLN A 451 -5.15 11.00 20.34
C GLN A 451 -5.21 9.48 20.60
N ALA A 452 -6.39 8.88 20.53
CA ALA A 452 -6.61 7.45 20.71
C ALA A 452 -5.89 6.62 19.65
N ILE A 453 -5.93 7.04 18.38
CA ILE A 453 -5.16 6.40 17.29
C ILE A 453 -3.66 6.40 17.63
N LYS A 454 -3.10 7.59 17.95
CA LYS A 454 -1.68 7.71 18.32
C LYS A 454 -1.29 6.84 19.52
N ALA A 455 -2.16 6.76 20.51
CA ALA A 455 -1.94 5.94 21.70
C ALA A 455 -1.94 4.44 21.37
N LEU A 456 -2.92 3.97 20.60
CA LEU A 456 -3.00 2.57 20.14
C LEU A 456 -1.80 2.20 19.26
N ASP A 457 -1.31 3.11 18.43
CA ASP A 457 -0.12 2.90 17.61
C ASP A 457 1.14 2.75 18.47
N SER A 458 1.27 3.57 19.51
CA SER A 458 2.36 3.49 20.48
C SER A 458 2.34 2.17 21.25
N GLU A 459 1.16 1.73 21.69
CA GLU A 459 0.97 0.44 22.37
C GLU A 459 1.31 -0.74 21.44
N CYS A 460 0.83 -0.70 20.19
CA CYS A 460 1.15 -1.71 19.19
C CYS A 460 2.66 -1.76 18.91
N HIS A 461 3.32 -0.61 18.86
CA HIS A 461 4.76 -0.54 18.67
C HIS A 461 5.53 -1.22 19.82
N SER A 462 5.18 -0.91 21.07
CA SER A 462 5.77 -1.53 22.26
C SER A 462 5.52 -3.04 22.32
N ALA A 463 4.35 -3.48 21.87
CA ALA A 463 3.99 -4.89 21.77
C ALA A 463 4.84 -5.64 20.75
N VAL A 464 5.00 -5.10 19.55
CA VAL A 464 5.83 -5.71 18.50
C VAL A 464 7.30 -5.78 18.91
N GLN A 465 7.84 -4.77 19.60
CA GLN A 465 9.19 -4.84 20.15
C GLN A 465 9.34 -6.01 21.11
N THR A 466 8.36 -6.18 22.00
CA THR A 466 8.34 -7.27 22.98
C THR A 466 8.25 -8.65 22.30
N TYR A 467 7.42 -8.77 21.25
CA TYR A 467 7.32 -9.97 20.41
C TYR A 467 8.66 -10.34 19.78
N ASN A 468 9.34 -9.35 19.20
CA ASN A 468 10.64 -9.55 18.55
C ASN A 468 11.75 -9.94 19.54
N THR A 469 11.72 -9.39 20.76
CA THR A 469 12.63 -9.81 21.84
C THR A 469 12.40 -11.27 22.22
N LEU A 470 11.15 -11.71 22.33
CA LEU A 470 10.82 -13.12 22.59
C LEU A 470 11.25 -14.04 21.44
N GLN A 471 11.01 -13.64 20.19
CA GLN A 471 11.36 -14.42 18.99
C GLN A 471 12.87 -14.71 18.91
N ALA A 472 13.72 -13.79 19.40
CA ALA A 472 15.16 -13.98 19.41
C ALA A 472 15.62 -15.21 20.22
N PHE A 473 14.86 -15.61 21.25
CA PHE A 473 15.17 -16.79 22.08
C PHE A 473 14.72 -18.12 21.45
N LEU A 474 13.99 -18.09 20.33
CA LEU A 474 13.49 -19.28 19.63
C LEU A 474 14.32 -19.68 18.41
N VAL A 475 15.33 -18.88 18.05
CA VAL A 475 16.23 -19.17 16.95
C VAL A 475 17.28 -20.21 17.40
N PRO A 476 17.38 -21.38 16.71
CA PRO A 476 18.36 -22.40 17.05
C PRO A 476 19.79 -21.85 16.98
N GLY A 477 20.57 -22.00 18.05
CA GLY A 477 21.97 -21.57 18.13
C GLY A 477 22.25 -20.31 18.98
N ILE A 478 21.23 -19.66 19.56
CA ILE A 478 21.36 -18.43 20.37
C ILE A 478 21.09 -18.70 21.88
N SER A 479 21.29 -19.94 22.36
CA SER A 479 21.07 -20.24 23.78
C SER A 479 22.19 -19.65 24.65
N VAL A 480 21.95 -18.48 25.24
CA VAL A 480 22.70 -17.98 26.40
C VAL A 480 22.03 -18.56 27.66
N GLY A 481 22.52 -19.69 28.17
CA GLY A 481 22.13 -20.21 29.48
C GLY A 481 21.87 -21.72 29.56
N THR A 482 21.84 -22.23 30.80
CA THR A 482 21.77 -23.64 31.22
C THR A 482 20.40 -24.32 31.03
N VAL A 483 19.43 -23.68 30.39
CA VAL A 483 18.07 -24.19 30.22
C VAL A 483 17.93 -24.85 28.85
N SER A 484 17.48 -26.10 28.82
CA SER A 484 17.20 -26.84 27.57
C SER A 484 16.29 -26.01 26.64
N ALA A 485 16.64 -25.96 25.35
CA ALA A 485 15.89 -25.25 24.31
C ALA A 485 14.40 -25.65 24.27
N ALA A 486 14.07 -26.89 24.63
CA ALA A 486 12.70 -27.38 24.74
C ALA A 486 11.90 -26.65 25.84
N ASN A 487 12.50 -26.41 27.01
CA ASN A 487 11.86 -25.69 28.13
C ASN A 487 11.71 -24.19 27.84
N GLN A 488 12.59 -23.61 27.02
CA GLN A 488 12.46 -22.21 26.58
C GLN A 488 11.31 -22.05 25.59
N LEU A 489 11.19 -22.99 24.64
CA LEU A 489 10.12 -23.01 23.65
C LEU A 489 8.73 -23.10 24.29
N GLU A 490 8.57 -23.96 25.31
CA GLU A 490 7.31 -24.17 26.03
C GLU A 490 6.84 -22.91 26.78
N ARG A 491 7.78 -22.12 27.33
CA ARG A 491 7.48 -20.90 28.08
C ARG A 491 7.18 -19.68 27.20
N VAL A 492 7.82 -19.58 26.04
CA VAL A 492 7.75 -18.39 25.18
C VAL A 492 6.61 -18.46 24.17
N ARG A 493 6.35 -19.63 23.60
CA ARG A 493 5.35 -19.80 22.52
C ARG A 493 3.92 -19.37 22.92
N PRO A 494 3.40 -19.66 24.12
CA PRO A 494 2.07 -19.19 24.52
C PRO A 494 1.98 -17.66 24.57
N LEU A 495 3.03 -17.00 25.07
CA LEU A 495 3.09 -15.55 25.17
C LEU A 495 3.14 -14.88 23.78
N GLN A 496 3.81 -15.50 22.81
CA GLN A 496 3.80 -15.01 21.43
C GLN A 496 2.42 -15.09 20.81
N LEU A 497 1.71 -16.21 20.99
CA LEU A 497 0.35 -16.39 20.47
C LEU A 497 -0.63 -15.38 21.09
N ASP A 498 -0.52 -15.12 22.39
CA ASP A 498 -1.35 -14.13 23.06
C ASP A 498 -0.99 -12.71 22.60
N LEU A 499 0.30 -12.41 22.45
CA LEU A 499 0.76 -11.11 21.97
C LEU A 499 0.33 -10.86 20.51
N ASP A 500 0.41 -11.86 19.63
CA ASP A 500 -0.12 -11.79 18.26
C ASP A 500 -1.61 -11.50 18.24
N ARG A 501 -2.37 -12.18 19.11
CA ARG A 501 -3.82 -11.98 19.23
C ARG A 501 -4.16 -10.56 19.69
N GLU A 502 -3.50 -10.06 20.73
CA GLU A 502 -3.76 -8.72 21.24
C GLU A 502 -3.25 -7.63 20.27
N ILE A 503 -2.09 -7.80 19.63
CA ILE A 503 -1.61 -6.90 18.57
C ILE A 503 -2.65 -6.80 17.46
N ALA A 504 -3.14 -7.93 16.96
CA ALA A 504 -4.14 -7.96 15.89
C ALA A 504 -5.41 -7.20 16.28
N ARG A 505 -5.91 -7.37 17.52
CA ARG A 505 -7.07 -6.65 18.04
C ARG A 505 -6.82 -5.14 18.14
N THR A 506 -5.69 -4.74 18.72
CA THR A 506 -5.31 -3.32 18.87
C THR A 506 -5.20 -2.63 17.52
N VAL A 507 -4.58 -3.29 16.53
CA VAL A 507 -4.49 -2.75 15.17
C VAL A 507 -5.86 -2.66 14.51
N GLN A 508 -6.72 -3.68 14.68
CA GLN A 508 -8.09 -3.62 14.15
C GLN A 508 -8.87 -2.43 14.76
N LYS A 509 -8.72 -2.17 16.07
CA LYS A 509 -9.32 -1.00 16.73
C LYS A 509 -8.76 0.31 16.17
N ALA A 510 -7.44 0.42 16.01
CA ALA A 510 -6.79 1.61 15.43
C ALA A 510 -7.23 1.85 13.98
N HIS A 511 -7.31 0.80 13.17
CA HIS A 511 -7.76 0.86 11.78
C HIS A 511 -9.21 1.35 11.67
N LYS A 512 -10.12 0.78 12.49
CA LYS A 512 -11.51 1.24 12.56
C LYS A 512 -11.58 2.74 12.90
N LEU A 513 -10.84 3.17 13.92
CA LEU A 513 -10.82 4.58 14.32
C LEU A 513 -10.28 5.48 13.21
N ALA A 514 -9.21 5.08 12.53
CA ALA A 514 -8.54 5.92 11.53
C ALA A 514 -9.29 6.01 10.20
N HIS A 515 -9.93 4.91 9.75
CA HIS A 515 -10.50 4.82 8.40
C HIS A 515 -12.03 4.84 8.37
N LEU A 516 -12.70 4.58 9.49
CA LEU A 516 -14.16 4.63 9.58
C LEU A 516 -14.61 5.76 10.50
N ASP A 517 -14.18 5.74 11.77
CA ASP A 517 -14.78 6.63 12.78
C ASP A 517 -14.27 8.08 12.68
N LEU A 518 -12.99 8.30 12.37
CA LEU A 518 -12.40 9.64 12.25
C LEU A 518 -12.94 10.42 11.04
N PRO A 519 -12.94 9.88 9.80
CA PRO A 519 -13.51 10.59 8.65
C PRO A 519 -14.99 10.94 8.85
N GLU A 520 -15.74 10.02 9.46
CA GLU A 520 -17.15 10.24 9.79
C GLU A 520 -17.31 11.35 10.86
N SER A 521 -16.48 11.33 11.90
CA SER A 521 -16.49 12.37 12.95
C SER A 521 -16.09 13.75 12.42
N GLU A 522 -15.11 13.83 11.51
CA GLU A 522 -14.68 15.07 10.84
C GLU A 522 -15.75 15.61 9.89
N ARG A 523 -16.47 14.72 9.20
CA ARG A 523 -17.62 15.09 8.37
C ARG A 523 -18.74 15.67 9.23
N ARG A 524 -19.11 14.99 10.32
CA ARG A 524 -20.09 15.49 11.30
C ARG A 524 -19.67 16.84 11.88
N LEU A 525 -18.39 17.03 12.17
CA LEU A 525 -17.86 18.31 12.64
C LEU A 525 -18.10 19.44 11.61
N LYS A 526 -17.88 19.19 10.31
CA LYS A 526 -18.17 20.17 9.25
C LYS A 526 -19.66 20.51 9.20
N LEU A 527 -20.53 19.51 9.35
CA LEU A 527 -21.97 19.70 9.35
C LEU A 527 -22.42 20.56 10.54
N VAL A 528 -21.96 20.23 11.75
CA VAL A 528 -22.25 21.02 12.96
C VAL A 528 -21.73 22.45 12.81
N HIS A 529 -20.54 22.65 12.25
CA HIS A 529 -19.99 23.99 12.00
C HIS A 529 -20.90 24.82 11.07
N LYS A 530 -21.34 24.22 9.97
CA LYS A 530 -22.28 24.86 9.03
C LYS A 530 -23.61 25.22 9.69
N THR A 531 -24.11 24.35 10.56
CA THR A 531 -25.33 24.61 11.35
C THR A 531 -25.12 25.74 12.34
N VAL A 532 -23.98 25.80 13.04
CA VAL A 532 -23.62 26.92 13.94
C VAL A 532 -23.63 28.24 13.16
N ASP A 533 -23.00 28.28 11.98
CA ASP A 533 -22.94 29.48 11.15
C ASP A 533 -24.34 29.94 10.70
N LYS A 534 -25.21 29.00 10.30
CA LYS A 534 -26.60 29.31 9.93
C LYS A 534 -27.40 29.81 11.13
N VAL A 535 -27.30 29.17 12.29
CA VAL A 535 -28.00 29.59 13.50
C VAL A 535 -27.55 30.98 13.95
N LYS A 536 -26.24 31.26 13.93
CA LYS A 536 -25.68 32.60 14.23
C LYS A 536 -26.16 33.67 13.26
N SER A 537 -26.29 33.34 11.97
CA SER A 537 -26.83 34.29 10.99
C SER A 537 -28.27 34.72 11.28
N LEU A 538 -29.01 33.94 12.08
CA LEU A 538 -30.40 34.17 12.45
C LEU A 538 -30.58 34.52 13.95
N GLU A 539 -29.50 34.71 14.69
CA GLU A 539 -29.56 34.86 16.16
C GLU A 539 -30.38 36.08 16.62
N ASN A 540 -30.40 37.13 15.81
CA ASN A 540 -31.17 38.36 16.06
C ASN A 540 -32.58 38.34 15.45
N ALA A 541 -32.98 37.26 14.78
CA ALA A 541 -34.33 37.14 14.21
C ALA A 541 -35.36 36.91 15.34
N ASP A 542 -36.59 37.36 15.13
CA ASP A 542 -37.69 36.91 15.97
C ASP A 542 -37.91 35.39 15.79
N SER A 543 -38.52 34.74 16.77
CA SER A 543 -38.67 33.28 16.77
C SER A 543 -39.43 32.75 15.54
N ALA A 544 -40.41 33.47 15.02
CA ALA A 544 -41.16 33.01 13.84
C ALA A 544 -40.26 33.06 12.59
N THR A 545 -39.53 34.15 12.39
CA THR A 545 -38.58 34.31 11.29
C THR A 545 -37.43 33.30 11.38
N PHE A 546 -36.91 33.04 12.58
CA PHE A 546 -35.88 32.02 12.82
C PHE A 546 -36.32 30.63 12.34
N TRP A 547 -37.51 30.19 12.75
CA TRP A 547 -38.00 28.84 12.40
C TRP A 547 -38.43 28.71 10.94
N MET A 548 -38.96 29.78 10.32
CA MET A 548 -39.26 29.79 8.87
C MET A 548 -38.00 29.61 8.02
N GLU A 549 -36.85 30.10 8.46
CA GLU A 549 -35.56 29.96 7.78
C GLU A 549 -34.83 28.64 8.15
N MET A 550 -34.93 28.20 9.41
CA MET A 550 -34.25 26.99 9.89
C MET A 550 -34.90 25.69 9.42
N SER A 551 -36.24 25.64 9.33
CA SER A 551 -36.96 24.43 8.93
C SER A 551 -36.57 23.91 7.53
N PRO A 552 -36.60 24.72 6.44
CA PRO A 552 -36.20 24.26 5.12
C PRO A 552 -34.69 23.97 5.02
N TYR A 553 -33.86 24.66 5.81
CA TYR A 553 -32.44 24.36 5.90
C TYR A 553 -32.20 22.98 6.53
N ALA A 554 -32.83 22.69 7.67
CA ALA A 554 -32.70 21.41 8.36
C ALA A 554 -33.18 20.25 7.47
N GLU A 555 -34.32 20.41 6.79
CA GLU A 555 -34.85 19.40 5.86
C GLU A 555 -33.86 19.08 4.72
N LYS A 556 -33.24 20.12 4.14
CA LYS A 556 -32.23 19.95 3.09
C LYS A 556 -30.98 19.21 3.57
N GLU A 557 -30.44 19.57 4.73
CA GLU A 557 -29.25 18.91 5.27
C GLU A 557 -29.53 17.46 5.68
N VAL A 558 -30.72 17.21 6.23
CA VAL A 558 -31.20 15.88 6.56
C VAL A 558 -31.31 14.97 5.33
N GLU A 559 -31.89 15.47 4.24
CA GLU A 559 -32.03 14.68 3.00
C GLU A 559 -30.65 14.41 2.36
N ALA A 560 -29.73 15.37 2.40
CA ALA A 560 -28.36 15.16 1.95
C ALA A 560 -27.63 14.08 2.80
N GLU A 561 -27.87 14.05 4.11
CA GLU A 561 -27.30 13.04 5.00
C GLU A 561 -27.91 11.66 4.74
N ARG A 562 -29.21 11.59 4.52
CA ARG A 562 -29.91 10.36 4.15
C ARG A 562 -29.35 9.75 2.87
N GLN A 563 -29.17 10.55 1.82
CA GLN A 563 -28.61 10.09 0.56
C GLN A 563 -27.20 9.51 0.75
N HIS A 564 -26.36 10.18 1.53
CA HIS A 564 -25.02 9.67 1.84
C HIS A 564 -25.03 8.33 2.59
N LEU A 565 -25.92 8.16 3.57
CA LEU A 565 -26.02 6.93 4.35
C LEU A 565 -26.53 5.76 3.50
N VAL A 566 -27.48 6.03 2.60
CA VAL A 566 -27.99 5.04 1.62
C VAL A 566 -26.89 4.61 0.64
N GLU A 567 -26.08 5.55 0.13
CA GLU A 567 -24.92 5.24 -0.74
C GLU A 567 -23.88 4.34 -0.04
N LYS A 568 -23.76 4.44 1.29
CA LYS A 568 -22.90 3.57 2.11
C LYS A 568 -23.56 2.26 2.57
N GLY A 569 -24.80 1.99 2.17
CA GLY A 569 -25.50 0.73 2.46
C GLY A 569 -26.12 0.66 3.87
N ALA A 570 -26.35 1.80 4.54
CA ALA A 570 -27.08 1.83 5.81
C ALA A 570 -28.56 1.48 5.61
N LYS A 571 -29.19 0.78 6.56
CA LYS A 571 -30.63 0.49 6.54
C LYS A 571 -31.41 1.73 6.98
N ASP A 572 -32.65 1.93 6.50
CA ASP A 572 -33.51 3.09 6.83
C ASP A 572 -33.65 3.32 8.36
N GLU A 573 -33.61 2.26 9.18
CA GLU A 573 -33.65 2.37 10.65
C GLU A 573 -32.39 3.02 11.25
N ASP A 574 -31.21 2.78 10.67
CA ASP A 574 -29.95 3.42 11.08
C ASP A 574 -29.92 4.90 10.68
N VAL A 575 -30.54 5.22 9.53
CA VAL A 575 -30.70 6.61 9.08
C VAL A 575 -31.44 7.40 10.16
N SER A 576 -32.56 6.88 10.69
CA SER A 576 -33.42 7.53 11.72
C SER A 576 -32.65 8.00 12.97
N SER A 577 -31.56 7.32 13.33
CA SER A 577 -30.73 7.65 14.50
C SER A 577 -29.74 8.80 14.25
N CYS A 578 -29.37 9.06 12.99
CA CYS A 578 -28.48 10.17 12.60
C CYS A 578 -29.21 11.52 12.53
N PHE A 579 -30.54 11.51 12.40
CA PHE A 579 -31.38 12.72 12.30
C PHE A 579 -31.29 13.63 13.53
N CYS A 580 -30.91 13.11 14.70
CA CYS A 580 -30.88 13.86 15.97
C CYS A 580 -29.54 14.53 16.27
N VAL A 581 -28.61 14.51 15.31
CA VAL A 581 -27.38 15.31 15.35
C VAL A 581 -27.59 16.69 14.71
N ILE A 582 -28.59 16.81 13.81
CA ILE A 582 -28.87 18.02 13.02
C ILE A 582 -30.03 18.84 13.62
N LEU A 583 -31.05 18.14 14.14
CA LEU A 583 -32.16 18.69 14.94
C LEU A 583 -31.74 18.83 16.41
#